data_AF-E4M7Z2-F1
#
_entry.id   AF-E4M7Z2-F1
#
_cell.length_a   1.000
_cell.length_b   1.000
_cell.length_c   1.000
_cell.angle_alpha   90.00
_cell.angle_beta   90.00
_cell.angle_gamma   90.00
#
_symmetry.space_group_name_H-M   'P 1'
#
loop_
_entity.id
_entity.type
_entity.pdbx_description
1 polymer ?
#
loop_
_entity_poly.entity_id
_entity_poly.type
_entity_poly.pdbx_seq_one_letter_code
_entity_poly.pdbx_strand_id
1 'polypeptide(L)'
;MEKSGQKVHEIYAEESSDKNLAYRQALTGEYTLIRMRLSHLVAAFHADVKAGRQALRADAPGVLTGATFFADKAIENGLADGIATLQECVDHAFIRASIHS
;
A
#
# COMPACT_ATOMS: atom_id res chain seq x y z
N MET A 1 -15.04 13.22 17.73
CA MET A 1 -15.23 14.66 18.04
C MET A 1 -16.61 15.17 17.66
N GLU A 2 -17.27 14.57 16.66
CA GLU A 2 -18.64 14.97 16.25
C GLU A 2 -19.73 14.86 17.35
N LYS A 3 -19.47 14.15 18.46
CA LYS A 3 -20.44 13.98 19.56
C LYS A 3 -20.14 14.75 20.85
N SER A 4 -19.01 15.46 20.97
CA SER A 4 -18.61 16.07 22.26
C SER A 4 -18.80 17.59 22.37
N GLY A 5 -19.25 18.28 21.32
CA GLY A 5 -19.47 19.75 21.36
C GLY A 5 -18.20 20.59 21.62
N GLN A 6 -17.03 19.97 21.68
CA GLN A 6 -15.74 20.64 21.90
C GLN A 6 -15.26 21.26 20.60
N LYS A 7 -15.05 22.58 20.63
CA LYS A 7 -14.42 23.33 19.54
C LYS A 7 -12.90 23.24 19.67
N VAL A 8 -12.25 22.71 18.64
CA VAL A 8 -10.78 22.75 18.52
C VAL A 8 -10.42 24.00 17.72
N HIS A 9 -9.55 24.83 18.28
CA HIS A 9 -8.98 25.99 17.58
C HIS A 9 -7.54 25.66 17.20
N GLU A 10 -7.30 25.39 15.93
CA GLU A 10 -5.96 25.17 15.39
C GLU A 10 -5.45 26.48 14.78
N ILE A 11 -4.34 27.01 15.31
CA ILE A 11 -3.72 28.26 14.84
C ILE A 11 -2.37 27.92 14.22
N TYR A 12 -2.08 28.54 13.07
CA TYR A 12 -0.84 28.36 12.32
C TYR A 12 -0.23 29.73 12.02
N ALA A 13 1.10 29.79 11.94
CA ALA A 13 1.81 30.95 11.44
C ALA A 13 1.46 31.22 9.98
N GLU A 14 1.38 32.49 9.58
CA GLU A 14 1.06 32.90 8.20
C GLU A 14 2.07 32.32 7.20
N GLU A 15 3.34 32.23 7.59
CA GLU A 15 4.44 31.68 6.80
C GLU A 15 4.40 30.14 6.67
N SER A 16 3.48 29.46 7.34
CA SER A 16 3.37 27.99 7.37
C SER A 16 1.97 27.49 7.00
N SER A 17 1.34 28.17 6.03
CA SER A 17 -0.03 27.92 5.59
C SER A 17 -0.30 26.48 5.10
N ASP A 18 0.71 25.80 4.54
CA ASP A 18 0.58 24.43 4.01
C ASP A 18 0.70 23.34 5.08
N LYS A 19 1.18 23.67 6.28
CA LYS A 19 1.40 22.69 7.34
C LYS A 19 0.10 21.94 7.64
N ASN A 20 0.16 20.62 7.51
CA ASN A 20 -0.98 19.71 7.72
C ASN A 20 -2.25 20.06 6.94
N LEU A 21 -2.18 20.88 5.88
CA LEU A 21 -3.35 21.40 5.17
C LEU A 21 -4.27 20.27 4.68
N ALA A 22 -3.69 19.20 4.13
CA ALA A 22 -4.44 18.02 3.69
C ALA A 22 -5.25 17.35 4.81
N TYR A 23 -4.70 17.28 6.03
CA TYR A 23 -5.39 16.72 7.19
C TYR A 23 -6.47 17.66 7.71
N ARG A 24 -6.17 18.96 7.79
CA ARG A 24 -7.12 19.98 8.24
C ARG A 24 -8.36 20.04 7.36
N GLN A 25 -8.15 20.07 6.05
CA GLN A 25 -9.23 20.01 5.07
C GLN A 25 -10.04 18.71 5.23
N ALA A 26 -9.39 17.57 5.43
CA ALA A 26 -10.10 16.30 5.62
C ALA A 26 -10.99 16.29 6.89
N LEU A 27 -10.58 16.98 7.96
CA LEU A 27 -11.38 17.12 9.19
C LEU A 27 -12.66 17.95 8.96
N THR A 28 -12.67 18.82 7.94
CA THR A 28 -13.84 19.63 7.57
C THR A 28 -14.62 19.05 6.39
N GLY A 29 -14.29 17.85 5.92
CA GLY A 29 -14.95 17.18 4.78
C GLY A 29 -14.32 17.45 3.42
N GLU A 30 -13.24 18.22 3.34
CA GLU A 30 -12.51 18.53 2.11
C GLU A 30 -11.38 17.49 1.88
N TYR A 31 -11.63 16.49 1.04
CA TYR A 31 -10.75 15.33 0.90
C TYR A 31 -9.75 15.39 -0.27
N THR A 32 -9.72 16.47 -1.04
CA THR A 32 -8.94 16.54 -2.29
C THR A 32 -7.44 16.32 -2.05
N LEU A 33 -6.82 17.10 -1.17
CA LEU A 33 -5.38 17.01 -0.93
C LEU A 33 -4.96 15.69 -0.27
N ILE A 34 -5.77 15.16 0.66
CA ILE A 34 -5.44 13.89 1.30
C ILE A 34 -5.55 12.72 0.32
N ARG A 35 -6.53 12.74 -0.60
CA ARG A 35 -6.63 11.74 -1.67
C ARG A 35 -5.44 11.82 -2.62
N MET A 36 -5.02 13.01 -3.04
CA MET A 36 -3.83 13.17 -3.89
C MET A 36 -2.58 12.58 -3.23
N ARG A 37 -2.39 12.83 -1.92
CA ARG A 37 -1.27 12.25 -1.18
C ARG A 37 -1.35 10.72 -1.13
N LEU A 38 -2.52 10.14 -0.88
CA LEU A 38 -2.72 8.69 -0.89
C LEU A 38 -2.45 8.10 -2.28
N SER A 39 -2.91 8.76 -3.35
CA SER A 39 -2.65 8.33 -4.73
C SER A 39 -1.16 8.27 -5.06
N HIS A 40 -0.35 9.20 -4.54
CA HIS A 40 1.10 9.16 -4.72
C HIS A 40 1.73 7.91 -4.06
N LEU A 41 1.30 7.57 -2.84
CA LEU A 41 1.77 6.37 -2.14
C LEU A 41 1.35 5.08 -2.86
N VAL A 42 0.09 5.03 -3.32
CA VAL A 42 -0.45 3.90 -4.09
C VAL A 42 0.32 3.72 -5.41
N ALA A 43 0.65 4.82 -6.10
CA ALA A 43 1.42 4.76 -7.34
C ALA A 43 2.81 4.13 -7.13
N ALA A 44 3.51 4.53 -6.06
CA ALA A 44 4.81 3.94 -5.70
C ALA A 44 4.67 2.45 -5.39
N PHE A 45 3.70 2.07 -4.56
CA PHE A 45 3.42 0.66 -4.25
C PHE A 45 3.12 -0.17 -5.51
N HIS A 46 2.30 0.35 -6.42
CA HIS A 46 1.99 -0.33 -7.68
C HIS A 46 3.22 -0.50 -8.57
N ALA A 47 4.10 0.49 -8.62
CA ALA A 47 5.34 0.40 -9.40
C ALA A 47 6.25 -0.71 -8.87
N ASP A 48 6.47 -0.76 -7.56
CA ASP A 48 7.32 -1.77 -6.92
C ASP A 48 6.77 -3.19 -7.10
N VAL A 49 5.45 -3.37 -6.91
CA VAL A 49 4.80 -4.67 -7.08
C VAL A 49 4.90 -5.14 -8.52
N LYS A 50 4.63 -4.27 -9.50
CA LYS A 50 4.74 -4.61 -10.93
C LYS A 50 6.18 -4.94 -11.34
N ALA A 51 7.16 -4.22 -10.82
CA ALA A 51 8.57 -4.48 -11.09
C ALA A 51 9.03 -5.83 -10.51
N GLY A 52 8.61 -6.14 -9.28
CA GLY A 52 9.00 -7.37 -8.58
C GLY A 52 8.24 -8.63 -8.99
N ARG A 53 7.07 -8.51 -9.63
CA ARG A 53 6.19 -9.64 -9.98
C ARG A 53 5.92 -9.69 -11.49
N GLN A 54 6.84 -10.29 -12.24
CA GLN A 54 6.72 -10.41 -13.70
C GLN A 54 5.48 -11.23 -14.15
N ALA A 55 5.02 -12.16 -13.31
CA ALA A 55 3.82 -12.97 -13.57
C ALA A 55 2.52 -12.30 -13.08
N LEU A 56 2.57 -11.06 -12.57
CA LEU A 56 1.42 -10.39 -11.98
C LEU A 56 0.29 -10.17 -13.00
N ARG A 57 -0.91 -10.63 -12.65
CA ARG A 57 -2.13 -10.34 -13.39
C ARG A 57 -2.72 -9.01 -12.89
N ALA A 58 -2.07 -7.91 -13.28
CA ALA A 58 -2.35 -6.57 -12.74
C ALA A 58 -3.82 -6.12 -12.91
N ASP A 59 -4.50 -6.59 -13.96
CA ASP A 59 -5.88 -6.21 -14.27
C ASP A 59 -6.92 -7.18 -13.70
N ALA A 60 -6.51 -8.21 -12.95
CA ALA A 60 -7.44 -9.16 -12.34
C ALA A 60 -8.26 -8.49 -11.21
N PRO A 61 -9.54 -8.87 -11.01
CA PRO A 61 -10.37 -8.27 -9.96
C PRO A 61 -9.72 -8.33 -8.57
N GLY A 62 -9.65 -7.19 -7.90
CA GLY A 62 -9.07 -7.05 -6.56
C GLY A 62 -7.55 -6.84 -6.52
N VAL A 63 -6.85 -7.14 -7.63
CA VAL A 63 -5.40 -6.95 -7.72
C VAL A 63 -5.11 -5.45 -7.80
N LEU A 64 -4.20 -4.96 -6.93
CA LEU A 64 -3.85 -3.55 -6.81
C LEU A 64 -5.03 -2.61 -6.42
N THR A 65 -6.11 -3.15 -5.83
CA THR A 65 -7.23 -2.35 -5.32
C THR A 65 -7.47 -2.52 -3.81
N GLY A 66 -6.56 -3.21 -3.11
CA GLY A 66 -6.62 -3.43 -1.65
C GLY A 66 -7.45 -4.64 -1.22
N ALA A 67 -7.81 -5.54 -2.13
CA ALA A 67 -8.47 -6.80 -1.76
C ALA A 67 -7.49 -7.76 -1.05
N THR A 68 -8.01 -8.59 -0.15
CA THR A 68 -7.28 -9.70 0.44
C THR A 68 -7.54 -10.98 -0.34
N PHE A 69 -6.55 -11.87 -0.38
CA PHE A 69 -6.61 -13.13 -1.11
C PHE A 69 -6.16 -14.29 -0.23
N PHE A 70 -6.81 -15.45 -0.38
CA PHE A 70 -6.23 -16.71 0.06
C PHE A 70 -5.05 -17.10 -0.82
N ALA A 71 -4.21 -18.00 -0.33
CA ALA A 71 -2.92 -18.32 -0.94
C ALA A 71 -3.04 -18.86 -2.37
N ASP A 72 -4.03 -19.70 -2.64
CA ASP A 72 -4.35 -20.23 -3.96
C ASP A 72 -4.61 -19.10 -4.98
N LYS A 73 -5.44 -18.12 -4.62
CA LYS A 73 -5.77 -16.99 -5.48
C LYS A 73 -4.62 -16.01 -5.61
N ALA A 74 -3.82 -15.83 -4.56
CA ALA A 74 -2.61 -15.02 -4.61
C ALA A 74 -1.60 -15.60 -5.62
N ILE A 75 -1.41 -16.92 -5.65
CA ILE A 75 -0.56 -17.59 -6.63
C ILE A 75 -1.13 -17.47 -8.04
N GLU A 76 -2.44 -17.72 -8.22
CA GLU A 76 -3.10 -17.59 -9.53
C GLU A 76 -2.96 -16.18 -10.13
N ASN A 77 -2.94 -15.15 -9.28
CA ASN A 77 -2.78 -13.75 -9.68
C ASN A 77 -1.31 -13.30 -9.81
N GLY A 78 -0.34 -14.17 -9.55
CA GLY A 78 1.09 -13.84 -9.60
C GLY A 78 1.57 -12.96 -8.44
N LEU A 79 0.82 -12.93 -7.33
CA LEU A 79 1.19 -12.20 -6.10
C LEU A 79 2.13 -13.03 -5.20
N ALA A 80 2.21 -14.34 -5.39
CA ALA A 80 3.09 -15.27 -4.68
C ALA A 80 3.57 -16.38 -5.63
N ASP A 81 4.73 -16.97 -5.32
CA ASP A 81 5.36 -17.98 -6.18
C ASP A 81 4.94 -19.42 -5.81
N GLY A 82 4.36 -19.62 -4.63
CA GLY A 82 3.94 -20.92 -4.14
C GLY A 82 3.51 -20.89 -2.67
N ILE A 83 3.10 -22.05 -2.15
CA ILE A 83 2.84 -22.28 -0.72
C ILE A 83 3.98 -23.13 -0.19
N ALA A 84 4.61 -22.68 0.89
CA ALA A 84 5.69 -23.39 1.54
C ALA A 84 5.71 -23.06 3.04
N THR A 85 6.25 -23.97 3.83
CA THR A 85 6.69 -23.71 5.20
C THR A 85 7.95 -22.86 5.21
N LEU A 86 8.29 -22.30 6.38
CA LEU A 86 9.52 -21.52 6.52
C LEU A 86 10.77 -22.36 6.22
N GLN A 87 10.81 -23.62 6.63
CA GLN A 87 11.95 -24.50 6.38
C GLN A 87 12.17 -24.72 4.89
N GLU A 88 11.10 -25.02 4.15
CA GLU A 88 11.17 -25.18 2.69
C GLU A 88 11.67 -23.91 2.00
N CYS A 89 11.23 -22.73 2.44
CA CYS A 89 11.73 -21.44 1.93
C CYS A 89 13.24 -21.26 2.16
N VAL A 90 13.75 -21.66 3.32
CA VAL A 90 15.19 -21.61 3.64
C VAL A 90 15.96 -22.56 2.75
N ASP A 91 15.48 -23.79 2.59
CA ASP A 91 16.13 -24.80 1.73
C ASP A 91 16.17 -24.34 0.26
N HIS A 92 15.07 -23.75 -0.23
CA HIS A 92 15.02 -23.15 -1.57
C HIS A 92 16.05 -22.04 -1.78
N ALA A 93 16.30 -21.21 -0.76
CA ALA A 93 17.31 -20.16 -0.85
C ALA A 93 18.72 -20.74 -1.01
N PHE A 94 19.07 -21.77 -0.23
CA PHE A 94 20.37 -22.45 -0.34
C PHE A 94 20.55 -23.16 -1.68
N ILE A 95 19.52 -23.86 -2.16
CA ILE A 95 19.54 -24.52 -3.48
C ILE A 95 19.78 -23.49 -4.59
N ARG A 96 19.11 -22.33 -4.54
CA ARG A 96 19.29 -21.29 -5.57
C ARG A 96 20.69 -20.67 -5.51
N ALA A 97 21.26 -20.49 -4.32
CA ALA A 97 22.60 -19.95 -4.17
C ALA A 97 23.69 -20.90 -4.71
N SER A 98 23.56 -22.21 -4.47
CA SER A 98 24.53 -23.21 -4.95
C SER A 98 24.47 -23.48 -6.45
N ILE A 99 23.33 -23.21 -7.10
CA ILE A 99 23.19 -23.32 -8.56
C ILE A 99 23.85 -22.13 -9.30
N HIS A 100 24.01 -20.99 -8.62
CA HIS A 100 24.58 -19.76 -9.22
C HIS A 100 26.04 -19.47 -8.78
N SER A 101 26.67 -20.41 -8.06
CA SER A 101 28.11 -20.40 -7.71
C SER A 101 28.91 -21.27 -8.64
#